data_AF-A0AAV0XUZ6-F1
#
_entry.id   AF-A0AAV0XUZ6-F1
#
_cell.length_a   1.000
_cell.length_b   1.000
_cell.length_c   1.000
_cell.angle_alpha   90.00
_cell.angle_beta   90.00
_cell.angle_gamma   90.00
#
_symmetry.space_group_name_H-M   'P 1'
#
loop_
_entity.id
_entity.type
_entity.pdbx_description
1 polymer ?
#
loop_
_entity_poly.entity_id
_entity_poly.type
_entity_poly.pdbx_seq_one_letter_code
_entity_poly.pdbx_strand_id
1 'polypeptide(L)'
;MYKTKILTEKLEATELNILDALMLIDYSLSSLNEINSDDTAMNNLVSSAIKFSEQLGIDPVSDFNRHHRKRLLPKRIDQNPNTQCSIDLPTFYRVEFKKVLNTLIVLLNEH
;
A
#
# COMPACT_ATOMS: atom_id res chain seq x y z
N MET A 1 23.22 0.38 -1.59
CA MET A 1 23.80 -0.92 -1.97
C MET A 1 24.46 -1.63 -0.78
N TYR A 2 25.34 -0.99 -0.01
CA TYR A 2 25.98 -1.61 1.17
C TYR A 2 24.99 -2.02 2.28
N LYS A 3 24.02 -1.15 2.62
CA LYS A 3 22.95 -1.45 3.60
C LYS A 3 22.11 -2.67 3.20
N THR A 4 21.76 -2.77 1.92
CA THR A 4 20.94 -3.88 1.38
C THR A 4 21.69 -5.20 1.47
N LYS A 5 23.00 -5.21 1.20
CA LYS A 5 23.84 -6.41 1.29
C LYS A 5 23.91 -6.96 2.72
N ILE A 6 24.13 -6.08 3.71
CA ILE A 6 24.16 -6.46 5.13
C ILE A 6 22.81 -7.04 5.57
N LEU A 7 21.70 -6.43 5.12
CA LEU A 7 20.36 -6.91 5.43
C LEU A 7 20.15 -8.34 4.88
N THR A 8 20.53 -8.58 3.63
CA THR A 8 20.44 -9.90 3.00
C THR A 8 21.29 -10.94 3.72
N GLU A 9 22.54 -10.64 4.03
CA GLU A 9 23.44 -11.53 4.77
C GLU A 9 22.89 -11.91 6.15
N LYS A 10 22.20 -10.99 6.82
CA LYS A 10 21.58 -11.23 8.13
C LYS A 10 20.26 -11.99 8.04
N LEU A 11 19.48 -11.78 6.98
CA LEU A 11 18.26 -12.56 6.72
C LEU A 11 18.56 -14.01 6.29
N GLU A 12 19.71 -14.24 5.66
CA GLU A 12 20.18 -15.58 5.24
C GLU A 12 20.95 -16.32 6.34
N ALA A 13 21.25 -15.66 7.47
CA ALA A 13 21.98 -16.27 8.57
C ALA A 13 21.13 -17.37 9.25
N THR A 14 21.78 -18.50 9.56
CA THR A 14 21.13 -19.65 10.22
C THR A 14 20.84 -19.40 11.70
N GLU A 15 21.61 -18.52 12.33
CA GLU A 15 21.44 -18.10 13.71
C GLU A 15 21.42 -16.58 13.77
N LEU A 16 20.45 -16.03 14.49
CA LEU A 16 20.26 -14.60 14.66
C LEU A 16 20.52 -14.23 16.12
N ASN A 17 21.49 -13.35 16.37
CA ASN A 17 21.67 -12.79 17.71
C ASN A 17 20.70 -11.63 17.95
N ILE A 18 20.51 -11.23 19.22
CA ILE A 18 19.55 -10.18 19.60
C ILE A 18 19.89 -8.83 18.95
N LEU A 19 21.17 -8.49 18.81
CA LEU A 19 21.60 -7.24 18.19
C LEU A 19 21.29 -7.20 16.69
N ASP A 20 21.47 -8.34 16.01
CA ASP A 20 21.14 -8.53 14.61
C ASP A 20 19.62 -8.44 14.41
N ALA A 21 18.83 -9.02 15.32
CA ALA A 21 17.37 -8.91 15.31
C ALA A 21 16.89 -7.46 15.43
N LEU A 22 17.43 -6.70 16.39
CA LEU A 22 17.12 -5.28 16.57
C LEU A 22 17.50 -4.48 15.32
N MET A 23 18.67 -4.74 14.76
CA MET A 23 19.13 -4.09 13.53
C MET A 23 18.20 -4.38 12.34
N LEU A 24 17.68 -5.60 12.22
CA LEU A 24 16.71 -5.94 11.17
C LEU A 24 15.38 -5.20 11.36
N ILE A 25 14.90 -5.06 12.59
CA ILE A 25 13.67 -4.31 12.91
C ILE A 25 13.84 -2.84 12.52
N ASP A 26 14.94 -2.22 12.96
CA ASP A 26 15.24 -0.81 12.68
C ASP A 26 15.35 -0.54 11.16
N TYR A 27 16.05 -1.41 10.44
CA TYR A 27 16.16 -1.27 8.98
C TYR A 27 14.83 -1.49 8.27
N SER A 28 14.01 -2.42 8.75
CA SER A 28 12.68 -2.67 8.20
C SER A 28 11.77 -1.47 8.42
N LEU A 29 11.79 -0.87 9.62
CA LEU A 29 11.07 0.35 9.94
C LEU A 29 11.51 1.53 9.08
N SER A 30 12.82 1.74 8.92
CA SER A 30 13.36 2.79 8.03
C SER A 30 12.87 2.59 6.59
N SER A 31 12.94 1.36 6.09
CA SER A 31 12.54 1.03 4.72
C SER A 31 11.04 1.23 4.49
N LEU A 32 10.19 0.81 5.44
CA LEU A 32 8.74 1.01 5.36
C LEU A 32 8.36 2.49 5.41
N ASN A 33 9.04 3.28 6.24
CA ASN A 33 8.82 4.72 6.31
C ASN A 33 9.25 5.43 5.02
N GLU A 34 10.38 5.03 4.43
CA GLU A 34 10.83 5.55 3.13
C GLU A 34 9.78 5.27 2.05
N ILE A 35 9.28 4.03 1.95
CA ILE A 35 8.23 3.65 1.00
C ILE A 35 6.94 4.44 1.24
N ASN A 36 6.53 4.63 2.51
CA ASN A 36 5.31 5.35 2.86
C ASN A 36 5.40 6.85 2.55
N SER A 37 6.60 7.41 2.54
CA SER A 37 6.86 8.82 2.23
C SER A 37 6.92 9.12 0.73
N ASP A 38 7.21 8.13 -0.12
CA ASP A 38 7.31 8.31 -1.57
C ASP A 38 5.97 8.11 -2.28
N ASP A 39 5.17 9.19 -2.31
CA ASP A 39 3.90 9.21 -3.02
C ASP A 39 4.07 8.99 -4.53
N THR A 40 5.21 9.36 -5.12
CA THR A 40 5.42 9.24 -6.58
C THR A 40 5.65 7.78 -6.97
N ALA A 41 6.51 7.07 -6.24
CA ALA A 41 6.73 5.64 -6.46
C ALA A 41 5.44 4.84 -6.26
N MET A 42 4.66 5.14 -5.22
CA MET A 42 3.37 4.51 -4.98
C MET A 42 2.39 4.75 -6.16
N ASN A 43 2.32 5.97 -6.68
CA ASN A 43 1.47 6.30 -7.83
C ASN A 43 1.89 5.51 -9.09
N ASN A 44 3.19 5.35 -9.29
CA ASN A 44 3.74 4.58 -10.39
C ASN A 44 3.42 3.08 -10.26
N LEU A 45 3.47 2.53 -9.05
CA LEU A 45 3.08 1.13 -8.79
C LEU A 45 1.61 0.89 -9.09
N VAL A 46 0.72 1.77 -8.63
CA VAL A 46 -0.72 1.68 -8.93
C VAL A 46 -0.96 1.77 -10.44
N SER A 47 -0.30 2.70 -11.13
CA SER A 47 -0.42 2.85 -12.58
C SER A 47 0.12 1.63 -13.33
N SER A 48 1.19 1.02 -12.83
CA SER A 48 1.78 -0.19 -13.42
C SER A 48 0.87 -1.40 -13.21
N ALA A 49 0.24 -1.52 -12.05
CA ALA A 49 -0.72 -2.57 -11.76
C ALA A 49 -1.95 -2.50 -12.69
N ILE A 50 -2.46 -1.29 -12.94
CA ILE A 50 -3.57 -1.05 -13.90
C ILE A 50 -3.16 -1.50 -15.31
N LYS A 51 -1.97 -1.11 -15.78
CA LYS A 51 -1.48 -1.54 -17.10
C LYS A 51 -1.27 -3.05 -17.18
N PHE A 52 -0.82 -3.68 -16.10
CA PHE A 52 -0.60 -5.10 -16.04
C PHE A 52 -1.92 -5.89 -16.11
N SER A 53 -2.97 -5.44 -15.42
CA SER A 53 -4.29 -6.08 -15.52
C SER A 53 -4.91 -5.91 -16.90
N GLU A 54 -4.72 -4.76 -17.55
CA GLU A 54 -5.12 -4.56 -18.96
C GLU A 54 -4.41 -5.55 -19.89
N GLN A 55 -3.10 -5.80 -19.68
CA GLN A 55 -2.33 -6.79 -20.45
C GLN A 55 -2.83 -8.23 -20.24
N LEU A 56 -3.42 -8.54 -19.08
CA LEU A 56 -4.06 -9.83 -18.81
C LEU A 56 -5.48 -9.92 -19.39
N GLY A 57 -5.96 -8.90 -20.09
CA GLY A 57 -7.30 -8.84 -20.66
C GLY A 57 -8.41 -8.53 -19.65
N ILE A 58 -8.05 -8.04 -18.47
CA ILE A 58 -9.00 -7.63 -17.42
C ILE A 58 -9.22 -6.12 -17.55
N ASP A 59 -10.48 -5.67 -17.61
CA ASP A 59 -10.83 -4.25 -17.49
C ASP A 59 -10.78 -3.82 -16.01
N PRO A 60 -9.75 -3.05 -15.60
CA PRO A 60 -9.55 -2.73 -14.19
C PRO A 60 -10.64 -1.82 -13.63
N VAL A 61 -11.22 -0.95 -14.48
CA VAL A 61 -12.25 0.01 -14.07
C VAL A 61 -13.58 -0.72 -13.89
N SER A 62 -13.94 -1.60 -14.80
CA SER A 62 -15.15 -2.44 -14.66
C SER A 62 -15.05 -3.34 -13.44
N ASP A 63 -13.90 -4.01 -13.24
CA ASP A 63 -13.68 -4.87 -12.08
C ASP A 63 -13.72 -4.10 -10.76
N PHE A 64 -13.09 -2.93 -10.71
CA PHE A 64 -13.17 -2.03 -9.57
C PHE A 64 -14.61 -1.63 -9.27
N ASN A 65 -15.41 -1.22 -10.27
CA ASN A 65 -16.81 -0.85 -10.07
C ASN A 65 -17.69 -2.03 -9.64
N ARG A 66 -17.33 -3.27 -10.04
CA ARG A 66 -18.03 -4.50 -9.63
C ARG A 66 -17.82 -4.79 -8.15
N HIS A 67 -16.59 -4.68 -7.67
CA HIS A 67 -16.21 -5.04 -6.31
C HIS A 67 -16.33 -3.87 -5.31
N HIS A 68 -16.08 -2.65 -5.76
CA HIS A 68 -16.09 -1.42 -4.98
C HIS A 68 -17.29 -0.59 -5.41
N ARG A 69 -18.47 -1.06 -4.99
CA ARG A 69 -19.75 -0.42 -5.35
C ARG A 69 -19.78 1.02 -4.83
N LYS A 70 -20.14 1.97 -5.71
CA LYS A 70 -20.52 3.34 -5.29
C LYS A 70 -21.56 3.26 -4.18
N ARG A 71 -21.42 4.09 -3.14
CA ARG A 71 -22.46 4.28 -2.12
C ARG A 71 -23.79 4.56 -2.83
N LEU A 72 -24.81 3.75 -2.53
CA LEU A 72 -26.14 3.87 -3.15
C LEU A 72 -26.69 5.29 -2.97
N LEU A 73 -27.40 5.78 -3.99
CA LEU A 73 -28.21 6.98 -3.93
C LEU A 73 -29.04 6.94 -2.67
N PRO A 74 -28.90 7.93 -1.79
CA PRO A 74 -29.61 7.86 -0.55
C PRO A 74 -31.01 8.48 -0.78
N LYS A 75 -32.03 7.80 -0.25
CA LYS A 75 -33.42 7.87 -0.74
C LYS A 75 -34.16 9.18 -0.40
N ARG A 76 -33.50 10.16 0.24
CA ARG A 76 -34.14 11.41 0.73
C ARG A 76 -33.67 12.63 -0.07
N ILE A 77 -34.58 13.59 -0.18
CA ILE A 77 -34.43 14.86 -0.92
C ILE A 77 -33.28 15.71 -0.33
N ASP A 78 -32.95 15.50 0.94
CA ASP A 78 -31.88 16.20 1.67
C ASP A 78 -30.47 15.80 1.20
N GLN A 79 -30.35 14.83 0.29
CA GLN A 79 -29.07 14.29 -0.16
C GLN A 79 -28.79 14.70 -1.60
N ASN A 80 -27.91 15.69 -1.73
CA ASN A 80 -27.49 16.23 -3.01
C ASN A 80 -26.59 15.20 -3.74
N PRO A 81 -26.97 14.68 -4.91
CA PRO A 81 -26.12 13.79 -5.70
C PRO A 81 -24.77 14.43 -6.05
N ASN A 82 -24.74 15.76 -6.15
CA ASN A 82 -23.54 16.54 -6.46
C ASN A 82 -22.54 16.64 -5.29
N THR A 83 -22.92 16.28 -4.06
CA THR A 83 -22.00 16.19 -2.91
C THR A 83 -21.50 14.77 -2.66
N GLN A 84 -21.83 13.79 -3.51
CA GLN A 84 -21.28 12.44 -3.40
C GLN A 84 -19.81 12.41 -3.82
N CYS A 85 -18.93 11.98 -2.89
CA CYS A 85 -17.53 11.71 -3.19
C CYS A 85 -17.43 10.43 -4.03
N SER A 86 -17.18 10.56 -5.33
CA SER A 86 -16.74 9.44 -6.16
C SER A 86 -15.27 9.16 -5.83
N ILE A 87 -14.99 7.99 -5.27
CA ILE A 87 -13.61 7.56 -5.06
C ILE A 87 -13.10 6.98 -6.39
N ASP A 88 -12.04 7.59 -6.91
CA ASP A 88 -11.34 7.13 -8.10
C ASP A 88 -10.47 5.90 -7.77
N LEU A 89 -10.32 4.98 -8.73
CA LEU A 89 -9.60 3.71 -8.55
C LEU A 89 -8.17 3.91 -8.03
N PRO A 90 -7.35 4.82 -8.60
CA PRO A 90 -6.01 5.06 -8.10
C PRO A 90 -6.01 5.65 -6.68
N THR A 91 -6.99 6.50 -6.38
CA THR A 91 -7.10 7.13 -5.05
C THR A 91 -7.46 6.09 -3.98
N PHE A 92 -8.38 5.17 -4.29
CA PHE A 92 -8.73 4.07 -3.41
C PHE A 92 -7.50 3.22 -3.05
N TYR A 93 -6.78 2.73 -4.06
CA TYR A 93 -5.64 1.85 -3.82
C TYR A 93 -4.46 2.54 -3.16
N ARG A 94 -4.24 3.85 -3.38
CA ARG A 94 -3.25 4.62 -2.61
C ARG A 94 -3.57 4.62 -1.11
N VAL A 95 -4.85 4.86 -0.77
CA VAL A 95 -5.29 4.89 0.63
C VAL A 95 -5.14 3.50 1.27
N GLU A 96 -5.56 2.45 0.58
CA GLU A 96 -5.40 1.08 1.08
C GLU A 96 -3.93 0.70 1.25
N PHE A 97 -3.07 1.07 0.30
CA PHE A 97 -1.63 0.83 0.41
C PHE A 97 -1.02 1.53 1.63
N LYS A 98 -1.35 2.82 1.85
CA LYS A 98 -0.91 3.55 3.04
C LYS A 98 -1.44 2.95 4.34
N LYS A 99 -2.68 2.46 4.36
CA LYS A 99 -3.23 1.78 5.56
C LYS A 99 -2.39 0.56 5.92
N VAL A 100 -2.10 -0.30 4.95
CA VAL A 100 -1.28 -1.51 5.17
C VAL A 100 0.10 -1.12 5.69
N LEU A 101 0.78 -0.15 5.05
CA LEU A 101 2.09 0.31 5.49
C LEU A 101 2.06 0.87 6.91
N ASN A 102 1.09 1.72 7.23
CA ASN A 102 0.94 2.29 8.57
C ASN A 102 0.68 1.22 9.62
N THR A 103 -0.17 0.22 9.33
CA THR A 103 -0.40 -0.90 10.25
C THR A 103 0.89 -1.70 10.48
N LEU A 104 1.66 -2.00 9.44
CA LEU A 104 2.94 -2.70 9.57
C LEU A 104 3.95 -1.89 10.40
N ILE A 105 4.04 -0.58 10.16
CA ILE A 105 4.92 0.31 10.93
C ILE A 105 4.52 0.32 12.41
N VAL A 106 3.22 0.41 12.72
CA VAL A 106 2.75 0.39 14.12
C VAL A 106 3.08 -0.94 14.78
N LEU A 107 2.78 -2.07 14.14
CA LEU A 107 3.07 -3.40 14.69
C LEU A 107 4.57 -3.63 14.94
N LEU A 108 5.44 -3.10 14.06
CA LEU A 108 6.89 -3.19 14.24
C LEU A 108 7.43 -2.27 15.34
N ASN A 109 6.74 -1.18 15.66
CA ASN A 109 7.13 -0.27 16.76
C ASN A 109 6.59 -0.70 18.13
N GLU A 110 5.57 -1.57 18.17
CA GLU A 110 5.05 -2.14 19.41
C GLU A 110 5.95 -3.25 19.99
N HIS A 111 6.99 -3.65 19.24
CA HIS A 111 7.99 -4.66 19.59
C HIS A 111 9.39 -4.04 19.76
#